data_AF-A0A9P6H208-F1
#
_entry.id   AF-A0A9P6H208-F1
#
_cell.length_a   1.000
_cell.length_b   1.000
_cell.length_c   1.000
_cell.angle_alpha   90.00
_cell.angle_beta   90.00
_cell.angle_gamma   90.00
#
_symmetry.space_group_name_H-M   'P 1'
#
loop_
_entity.id
_entity.type
_entity.pdbx_description
1 polymer ?
#
loop_
_entity_poly.entity_id
_entity_poly.type
_entity_poly.pdbx_seq_one_letter_code
_entity_poly.pdbx_strand_id
1 'polypeptide(L)'
;MKKNTKENPKEQLNKLELQIRSVFLKGEEASDEQKLVLIKKYLKNKPKYLNEIKIFLREKDEELYRQYAECFITNPGVEEAFGIKGESVEKVEIKRVKSLKPVLHSTGERKQDDRKKRIARRNKKEVRERYKEKEEKKKEYEKKLSKIHEKIKKKN
;
A
#
# COMPACT_ATOMS: atom_id res chain seq x y z
N MET A 1 -30.87 -13.82 28.59
CA MET A 1 -29.46 -14.05 28.98
C MET A 1 -28.54 -13.39 27.95
N LYS A 2 -27.94 -12.24 28.27
CA LYS A 2 -26.98 -11.58 27.37
C LYS A 2 -25.67 -12.37 27.40
N LYS A 3 -25.28 -12.99 26.29
CA LYS A 3 -23.99 -13.66 26.13
C LYS A 3 -22.90 -12.58 26.24
N ASN A 4 -22.16 -12.57 27.35
CA ASN A 4 -20.91 -11.83 27.46
C ASN A 4 -19.87 -12.54 26.58
N THR A 5 -19.84 -12.19 25.30
CA THR A 5 -18.73 -12.49 24.42
C THR A 5 -17.52 -11.70 24.90
N LYS A 6 -16.59 -12.36 25.60
CA LYS A 6 -15.25 -11.82 25.85
C LYS A 6 -14.59 -11.64 24.49
N GLU A 7 -14.56 -10.40 24.00
CA GLU A 7 -13.83 -10.04 22.78
C GLU A 7 -12.35 -10.41 22.95
N ASN A 8 -11.73 -10.85 21.86
CA ASN A 8 -10.33 -11.28 21.85
C ASN A 8 -9.40 -10.06 22.09
N PRO A 9 -8.41 -10.12 23.00
CA PRO A 9 -7.52 -8.98 23.29
C PRO A 9 -6.85 -8.34 22.06
N LYS A 10 -6.55 -9.14 21.03
CA LYS A 10 -5.97 -8.63 19.77
C LYS A 10 -6.95 -7.79 18.96
N GLU A 11 -8.24 -8.14 18.97
CA GLU A 11 -9.28 -7.38 18.27
C GLU A 11 -9.54 -6.03 18.97
N GLN A 12 -9.51 -6.03 20.30
CA GLN A 12 -9.63 -4.81 21.10
C GLN A 12 -8.48 -3.83 20.83
N LEU A 13 -7.25 -4.34 20.70
CA LEU A 13 -6.08 -3.53 20.35
C LEU A 13 -6.21 -2.90 18.96
N ASN A 14 -6.61 -3.69 17.96
CA ASN A 14 -6.81 -3.18 16.60
C ASN A 14 -7.91 -2.10 16.56
N LYS A 15 -9.00 -2.28 17.31
CA LYS A 15 -10.08 -1.30 17.39
C LYS A 15 -9.61 0.01 18.03
N LEU A 16 -8.82 -0.08 19.10
CA LEU A 16 -8.24 1.08 19.77
C LEU A 16 -7.24 1.83 18.88
N GLU A 17 -6.38 1.09 18.16
CA GLU A 17 -5.46 1.68 17.16
C GLU A 17 -6.21 2.42 16.06
N LEU A 18 -7.31 1.84 15.55
CA LEU A 18 -8.13 2.47 14.51
C LEU A 18 -8.77 3.77 15.01
N GLN A 19 -9.26 3.79 16.25
CA GLN A 19 -9.83 5.00 16.87
C GLN A 19 -8.77 6.08 17.09
N ILE A 20 -7.58 5.72 17.57
CA ILE A 20 -6.46 6.66 17.72
C ILE A 20 -6.11 7.28 16.36
N ARG A 21 -6.02 6.47 15.32
CA ARG A 21 -5.71 6.96 13.97
C ARG A 21 -6.81 7.84 13.40
N SER A 22 -8.07 7.52 13.65
CA SER A 22 -9.18 8.32 13.11
C SER A 22 -9.22 9.72 13.76
N VAL A 23 -9.03 9.79 15.08
CA VAL A 23 -9.02 11.05 15.81
C VAL A 23 -7.77 11.88 15.51
N PHE A 24 -6.57 11.29 15.55
CA PHE A 24 -5.32 12.05 15.45
C PHE A 24 -4.78 12.21 14.03
N LEU A 25 -4.99 11.26 13.12
CA LEU A 25 -4.48 11.35 11.73
C LEU A 25 -5.54 11.84 10.75
N LYS A 26 -6.81 11.44 10.92
CA LYS A 26 -7.90 11.87 10.03
C LYS A 26 -8.63 13.12 10.53
N GLY A 27 -8.36 13.55 11.76
CA GLY A 27 -8.96 14.76 12.34
C GLY A 27 -10.44 14.61 12.67
N GLU A 28 -10.91 13.41 13.00
CA GLU A 28 -12.29 13.24 13.49
C GLU A 28 -12.52 14.08 14.76
N GLU A 29 -13.68 14.72 14.82
CA GLU A 29 -14.04 15.58 15.95
C GLU A 29 -14.14 14.76 17.24
N ALA A 30 -13.21 15.04 18.16
CA ALA A 30 -13.23 14.53 19.51
C ALA A 30 -12.77 15.64 20.45
N SER A 31 -13.44 15.74 21.59
CA SER A 31 -13.04 16.67 22.65
C SER A 31 -11.67 16.32 23.22
N ASP A 32 -10.99 17.31 23.80
CA ASP A 32 -9.67 17.11 24.41
C ASP A 32 -9.71 16.06 25.54
N GLU A 33 -10.77 16.03 26.34
CA GLU A 33 -10.97 15.02 27.39
C GLU A 33 -11.10 13.60 26.82
N GLN A 34 -11.86 13.43 25.74
CA GLN A 34 -12.00 12.14 25.07
C GLN A 34 -10.67 11.67 24.48
N LYS A 35 -9.90 12.58 23.89
CA LYS A 35 -8.55 12.32 23.37
C LYS A 35 -7.62 11.82 24.48
N LEU A 36 -7.62 12.47 25.64
CA LEU A 36 -6.80 12.07 26.79
C LEU A 36 -7.18 10.68 27.32
N VAL A 37 -8.49 10.39 27.46
CA VAL A 37 -8.96 9.06 27.89
C VAL A 37 -8.56 7.96 26.89
N LEU A 38 -8.66 8.27 25.60
CA LEU A 38 -8.27 7.36 24.52
C LEU A 38 -6.77 7.04 24.59
N ILE A 39 -5.93 8.06 24.76
CA ILE A 39 -4.48 7.91 24.90
C ILE A 39 -4.14 7.09 26.14
N LYS A 40 -4.75 7.37 27.30
CA LYS A 40 -4.52 6.58 28.54
C LYS A 40 -4.78 5.09 28.34
N LYS A 41 -5.81 4.73 27.56
CA LYS A 41 -6.07 3.32 27.19
C LYS A 41 -5.03 2.78 26.21
N TYR A 42 -4.57 3.61 25.28
CA TYR A 42 -3.60 3.24 24.26
C TYR A 42 -2.21 2.97 24.84
N LEU A 43 -1.77 3.77 25.82
CA LEU A 43 -0.49 3.58 26.51
C LEU A 43 -0.35 2.19 27.15
N LYS A 44 -1.45 1.64 27.67
CA LYS A 44 -1.47 0.31 28.30
C LYS A 44 -1.16 -0.84 27.33
N ASN A 45 -1.26 -0.61 26.03
CA ASN A 45 -1.17 -1.65 25.01
C ASN A 45 0.05 -1.49 24.08
N LYS A 46 1.17 -0.98 24.60
CA LYS A 46 2.41 -0.75 23.84
C LYS A 46 2.17 0.11 22.58
N PRO A 47 2.03 1.43 22.77
CA PRO A 47 1.61 2.33 21.70
C PRO A 47 2.63 2.38 20.57
N LYS A 48 2.16 2.56 19.33
CA LYS A 48 3.01 3.02 18.22
C LYS A 48 3.17 4.53 18.28
N TYR A 49 4.37 5.00 17.97
CA TYR A 49 4.68 6.42 17.93
C TYR A 49 3.86 7.14 16.85
N LEU A 50 3.23 8.22 17.27
CA LEU A 50 2.50 9.20 16.47
C LEU A 50 2.89 10.60 16.95
N ASN A 51 3.25 11.46 16.00
CA ASN A 51 3.73 12.83 16.28
C ASN A 51 2.58 13.75 16.70
N GLU A 52 1.38 13.48 16.22
CA GLU A 52 0.14 14.22 16.53
C GLU A 52 -0.23 14.05 18.00
N ILE A 53 -0.08 12.84 18.55
CA ILE A 53 -0.26 12.57 19.98
C ILE A 53 0.80 13.34 20.78
N LYS A 54 2.07 13.31 20.35
CA LYS A 54 3.15 14.04 21.02
C LYS A 54 2.87 15.54 21.09
N ILE A 55 2.47 16.15 19.97
CA ILE A 55 2.14 17.59 19.90
C ILE A 55 0.97 17.90 20.82
N PHE A 56 -0.11 17.11 20.72
CA PHE A 56 -1.30 17.30 21.55
C PHE A 56 -1.00 17.21 23.05
N LEU A 57 -0.25 16.19 23.47
CA LEU A 57 0.09 16.02 24.89
C LEU A 57 1.03 17.10 25.40
N ARG A 58 1.97 17.58 24.58
CA ARG A 58 2.88 18.66 24.96
C ARG A 58 2.13 19.94 25.36
N GLU A 59 0.99 20.20 24.74
CA GLU A 59 0.18 21.40 25.00
C GLU A 59 -0.87 21.20 26.11
N LYS A 60 -1.33 19.96 26.33
CA LYS A 60 -2.52 19.68 27.14
C LYS A 60 -2.26 18.93 28.44
N ASP A 61 -1.27 18.05 28.47
CA ASP A 61 -0.99 17.20 29.64
C ASP A 61 0.49 16.77 29.65
N GLU A 62 1.31 17.51 30.40
CA GLU A 62 2.75 17.27 30.50
C GLU A 62 3.08 15.93 31.18
N GLU A 63 2.25 15.48 32.12
CA GLU A 63 2.45 14.20 32.80
C GLU A 63 2.25 13.04 31.82
N LEU A 64 1.16 13.08 31.05
CA LEU A 64 0.88 12.06 30.04
C LEU A 64 1.89 12.10 28.89
N TYR A 65 2.40 13.29 28.55
CA TYR A 65 3.48 13.45 27.59
C TYR A 65 4.74 12.66 28.01
N ARG A 66 5.14 12.77 29.28
CA ARG A 66 6.29 12.02 29.82
C ARG A 66 6.03 10.51 29.80
N GLN A 67 4.87 10.06 30.25
CA GLN A 67 4.49 8.64 30.21
C GLN A 67 4.50 8.08 28.78
N TYR A 68 4.05 8.87 27.80
CA TYR A 68 4.09 8.49 26.40
C TYR A 68 5.54 8.41 25.87
N ALA A 69 6.42 9.34 26.26
CA ALA A 69 7.83 9.31 25.89
C ALA A 69 8.57 8.08 26.46
N GLU A 70 8.28 7.73 27.72
CA GLU A 70 8.85 6.55 28.41
C GLU A 70 8.55 5.24 27.67
N CYS A 71 7.38 5.15 27.01
CA CYS A 71 7.02 3.96 26.21
C CYS A 71 8.01 3.70 25.05
N PHE A 72 8.80 4.69 24.66
CA PHE A 72 9.73 4.59 23.54
C PHE A 72 11.19 4.68 23.97
N ILE A 73 11.52 4.76 25.27
CA ILE A 73 12.87 5.10 25.77
C ILE A 73 14.01 4.26 25.18
N THR A 74 13.72 3.04 24.73
CA THR A 74 14.65 2.10 24.10
C THR A 74 14.93 2.40 22.62
N ASN A 75 14.17 3.29 21.98
CA ASN A 75 14.27 3.56 20.54
C ASN A 75 15.35 4.61 20.26
N PRO A 76 16.20 4.38 19.24
CA PRO A 76 17.13 5.41 18.77
C PRO A 76 16.32 6.59 18.22
N GLY A 77 16.57 7.79 18.74
CA GLY A 77 15.87 9.02 18.34
C GLY A 77 14.82 9.53 19.33
N VAL A 78 14.59 8.86 20.48
CA VAL A 78 13.73 9.43 21.54
C VAL A 78 14.29 10.72 22.13
N GLU A 79 15.61 10.82 22.25
CA GLU A 79 16.24 12.05 22.73
C GLU A 79 15.96 13.23 21.79
N GLU A 80 16.06 13.02 20.48
CA GLU A 80 15.73 14.06 19.50
C GLU A 80 14.23 14.37 19.48
N ALA A 81 13.39 13.34 19.60
CA ALA A 81 11.94 13.51 19.53
C ALA A 81 11.35 14.12 20.81
N PHE A 82 11.82 13.76 22.00
CA PHE A 82 11.21 14.13 23.28
C PHE A 82 12.13 14.93 24.21
N GLY A 83 13.41 15.06 23.89
CA GLY A 83 14.41 15.70 24.76
C GLY A 83 14.79 14.86 25.99
N ILE A 84 14.38 13.58 26.02
CA ILE A 84 14.63 12.67 27.14
C ILE A 84 15.77 11.74 26.74
N LYS A 85 16.79 11.62 27.59
CA LYS A 85 17.89 10.68 27.38
C LYS A 85 17.33 9.26 27.32
N GLY A 86 17.37 8.68 26.11
CA GLY A 86 17.03 7.28 25.89
C GLY A 86 18.12 6.35 26.40
N GLU A 87 17.83 5.06 26.43
CA GLU A 87 18.87 4.06 26.63
C GLU A 87 19.91 4.16 25.51
N SER A 88 21.19 4.06 25.85
CA SER A 88 22.26 4.12 24.87
C SER A 88 22.16 2.91 23.95
N VAL A 89 21.57 3.10 22.77
CA VAL A 89 21.54 2.06 21.74
C VAL A 89 22.98 1.82 21.32
N GLU A 90 23.44 0.57 21.44
CA GLU A 90 24.75 0.15 20.96
C GLU A 90 24.94 0.69 19.54
N LYS A 91 26.08 1.35 19.30
CA LYS A 91 26.40 1.93 17.99
C LYS A 91 26.33 0.81 16.97
N VAL A 92 25.25 0.76 16.20
CA VAL A 92 25.13 -0.17 15.08
C VAL A 92 26.28 0.15 14.15
N GLU A 93 27.20 -0.79 13.98
CA GLU A 93 28.29 -0.65 13.02
C GLU A 93 27.68 -0.46 11.64
N ILE A 94 27.71 0.79 11.16
CA ILE A 94 27.24 1.14 9.83
C ILE A 94 28.15 0.40 8.85
N LYS A 95 27.67 -0.72 8.30
CA LYS A 95 28.36 -1.44 7.24
C LYS A 95 28.50 -0.49 6.04
N ARG A 96 29.69 0.07 5.87
CA ARG A 96 30.03 0.88 4.70
C ARG A 96 29.93 -0.01 3.46
N VAL A 97 28.88 0.18 2.67
CA VAL A 97 28.75 -0.44 1.36
C VAL A 97 29.80 0.16 0.43
N LYS A 98 30.63 -0.70 -0.18
CA LYS A 98 31.69 -0.28 -1.10
C LYS A 98 31.14 0.40 -2.37
N SER A 99 29.89 0.12 -2.73
CA SER A 99 29.23 0.64 -3.93
C SER A 99 27.71 0.54 -3.79
N LEU A 100 27.00 1.55 -4.28
CA LEU A 100 25.54 1.52 -4.48
C LEU A 100 25.15 0.84 -5.79
N LYS A 101 26.13 0.45 -6.62
CA LYS A 101 25.85 -0.25 -7.87
C LYS A 101 25.36 -1.67 -7.55
N PRO A 102 24.30 -2.14 -8.23
CA PRO A 102 23.81 -3.49 -8.04
C PRO A 102 24.91 -4.48 -8.43
N VAL A 103 25.20 -5.42 -7.53
CA VAL A 103 26.05 -6.57 -7.86
C VAL A 103 25.19 -7.51 -8.68
N LEU A 104 25.36 -7.45 -10.00
CA LEU A 104 24.73 -8.39 -10.92
C LEU A 104 25.45 -9.72 -10.80
N HIS A 105 24.98 -10.59 -9.93
CA HIS A 105 25.34 -12.00 -9.98
C HIS A 105 24.79 -12.56 -11.29
N SER A 106 25.68 -12.91 -12.22
CA SER A 106 25.32 -13.73 -13.37
C SER A 106 24.97 -15.11 -12.83
N THR A 107 23.73 -15.27 -12.36
CA THR A 107 23.15 -16.60 -12.18
C THR A 107 23.30 -17.32 -13.51
N GLY A 108 24.00 -18.46 -13.49
CA GLY A 108 24.42 -19.20 -14.67
C GLY A 108 23.32 -19.43 -15.70
N GLU A 109 23.74 -19.64 -16.95
CA GLU A 109 22.97 -20.08 -18.11
C GLU A 109 21.44 -19.99 -17.96
N ARG A 110 20.89 -18.83 -18.37
CA ARG A 110 19.44 -18.67 -18.54
C ARG A 110 18.94 -19.70 -19.55
N LYS A 111 18.30 -20.77 -19.07
CA LYS A 111 17.39 -21.60 -19.87
C LYS A 111 16.45 -20.64 -20.60
N GLN A 112 16.49 -20.69 -21.94
CA GLN A 112 15.74 -19.80 -22.82
C GLN A 112 14.23 -20.03 -22.58
N ASP A 113 13.68 -19.15 -21.75
CA ASP A 113 12.32 -19.08 -21.22
C ASP A 113 11.23 -19.50 -22.23
N ASP A 114 10.56 -20.62 -22.01
CA ASP A 114 9.38 -21.07 -22.77
C ASP A 114 8.29 -19.99 -22.84
N ARG A 115 8.30 -19.07 -21.88
CA ARG A 115 7.45 -17.88 -21.84
C ARG A 115 7.66 -16.97 -23.05
N LYS A 116 8.91 -16.72 -23.47
CA LYS A 116 9.21 -15.89 -24.66
C LYS A 116 8.71 -16.55 -25.94
N LYS A 117 8.87 -17.88 -26.06
CA LYS A 117 8.35 -18.67 -27.19
C LYS A 117 6.81 -18.66 -27.23
N ARG A 118 6.13 -18.75 -26.07
CA ARG A 118 4.65 -18.64 -25.98
C ARG A 118 4.14 -17.26 -26.39
N ILE A 119 4.81 -16.18 -25.99
CA ILE A 119 4.45 -14.80 -26.37
C ILE A 119 4.56 -14.60 -27.89
N ALA A 120 5.67 -15.05 -28.50
CA ALA A 120 5.85 -14.97 -29.94
C ALA A 120 4.76 -15.75 -30.73
N ARG A 121 4.35 -16.92 -30.22
CA ARG A 121 3.28 -17.73 -30.83
C ARG A 121 1.91 -17.06 -30.72
N ARG A 122 1.57 -16.43 -29.60
CA ARG A 122 0.31 -15.67 -29.42
C ARG A 122 0.22 -14.49 -30.40
N ASN A 123 1.27 -13.68 -30.48
CA ASN A 123 1.29 -12.53 -31.40
C ASN A 123 1.10 -12.97 -32.87
N LYS A 124 1.72 -14.08 -33.29
CA LYS A 124 1.58 -14.59 -34.66
C LYS A 124 0.15 -15.08 -34.97
N LYS A 125 -0.57 -15.62 -33.98
CA LYS A 125 -1.97 -16.05 -34.14
C LYS A 125 -2.89 -14.84 -34.30
N GLU A 126 -2.75 -13.84 -33.43
CA GLU A 126 -3.54 -12.61 -33.47
C GLU A 126 -3.36 -11.84 -34.79
N VAL A 127 -2.12 -11.77 -35.31
CA VAL A 127 -1.85 -11.13 -36.61
C VAL A 127 -2.55 -11.85 -37.76
N ARG A 128 -2.62 -13.19 -37.73
CA ARG A 128 -3.30 -13.99 -38.75
C ARG A 128 -4.83 -13.81 -38.70
N GLU A 129 -5.40 -13.77 -37.51
CA GLU A 129 -6.85 -13.55 -37.33
C GLU A 129 -7.26 -12.17 -37.85
N ARG A 130 -6.50 -11.12 -37.52
CA ARG A 130 -6.72 -9.76 -38.04
C ARG A 130 -6.66 -9.68 -39.57
N TYR A 131 -5.80 -10.49 -40.20
CA TYR A 131 -5.71 -10.52 -41.67
C TYR A 131 -6.94 -11.20 -42.29
N LYS A 132 -7.38 -12.33 -41.73
CA LYS A 132 -8.59 -13.03 -42.19
C LYS A 132 -9.84 -12.16 -42.09
N GLU A 133 -10.03 -11.47 -40.96
CA GLU A 133 -11.16 -10.54 -40.79
C GLU A 133 -11.16 -9.42 -41.83
N LYS A 134 -9.98 -8.90 -42.20
CA LYS A 134 -9.86 -7.87 -43.25
C LYS A 134 -10.26 -8.42 -44.62
N GLU A 135 -9.84 -9.64 -44.96
CA GLU A 135 -10.25 -10.28 -46.22
C GLU A 135 -11.74 -10.55 -46.29
N GLU A 136 -12.35 -11.02 -45.19
CA GLU A 136 -13.79 -11.27 -45.11
C GLU A 136 -14.59 -9.97 -45.27
N LYS A 137 -14.20 -8.91 -44.56
CA LYS A 137 -14.81 -7.57 -44.71
C LYS A 137 -14.68 -7.03 -46.13
N LYS A 138 -13.54 -7.26 -46.80
CA LYS A 138 -13.35 -6.86 -48.20
C LYS A 138 -14.31 -7.60 -49.13
N LYS A 139 -14.43 -8.93 -48.98
CA LYS A 139 -15.37 -9.76 -49.76
C LYS A 139 -16.83 -9.34 -49.53
N GLU A 140 -17.21 -9.03 -48.29
CA GLU A 140 -18.55 -8.52 -47.98
C GLU A 140 -18.84 -7.18 -48.64
N TYR A 141 -17.86 -6.27 -48.65
CA TYR A 141 -17.98 -4.97 -49.28
C TYR A 141 -18.14 -5.09 -50.81
N GLU A 142 -17.32 -5.94 -51.45
CA GLU A 142 -17.43 -6.22 -52.89
C GLU A 142 -18.80 -6.82 -53.26
N LYS A 143 -19.34 -7.73 -52.44
CA LYS A 143 -20.71 -8.27 -52.60
C LYS A 143 -21.80 -7.21 -52.44
N LYS A 144 -21.60 -6.20 -51.58
CA LYS A 144 -22.54 -5.09 -51.43
C LYS A 144 -22.49 -4.17 -52.66
N LEU A 145 -21.29 -3.88 -53.16
CA LEU A 145 -21.10 -3.10 -54.39
C LEU A 145 -21.71 -3.78 -55.61
N SER A 146 -21.50 -5.09 -55.80
CA SER A 146 -22.09 -5.81 -56.93
C SER A 146 -23.62 -5.74 -56.91
N LYS A 147 -24.25 -5.93 -55.74
CA LYS A 147 -25.71 -5.78 -55.58
C LYS A 147 -26.20 -4.38 -55.89
N ILE A 148 -25.43 -3.34 -55.56
CA ILE A 148 -25.76 -1.96 -55.90
C ILE A 148 -25.66 -1.75 -57.41
N HIS A 149 -24.58 -2.20 -58.05
CA HIS A 149 -24.41 -2.12 -59.50
C HIS A 149 -25.50 -2.87 -60.27
N GLU A 150 -25.89 -4.07 -59.83
CA GLU A 150 -27.01 -4.82 -60.43
C GLU A 150 -28.35 -4.08 -60.30
N LYS A 151 -28.61 -3.43 -59.17
CA LYS A 151 -29.81 -2.62 -58.96
C LYS A 151 -29.84 -1.37 -59.84
N ILE A 152 -28.69 -0.73 -60.07
CA ILE A 152 -28.56 0.43 -60.96
C ILE A 152 -28.78 -0.02 -62.41
N LYS A 153 -28.18 -1.15 -62.84
CA LYS A 153 -28.33 -1.69 -64.20
C LYS A 153 -29.74 -2.17 -64.52
N LYS A 154 -30.55 -2.55 -63.52
CA LYS A 154 -31.98 -2.92 -63.70
C LYS A 154 -32.94 -1.72 -63.69
N LYS A 155 -32.47 -0.53 -63.29
CA LYS A 155 -33.28 0.71 -63.26
C LYS A 155 -33.08 1.59 -64.51
N ASN A 156 -32.03 1.32 -65.30
CA ASN A 156 -31.83 1.84 -66.65
C ASN A 156 -32.26 0.79 -67.67
#